data_AF-A0A151UAD9-F1
#
_entry.id   AF-A0A151UAD9-F1
#
_cell.length_a   1.000
_cell.length_b   1.000
_cell.length_c   1.000
_cell.angle_alpha   90.00
_cell.angle_beta   90.00
_cell.angle_gamma   90.00
#
_symmetry.space_group_name_H-M   'P 1'
#
loop_
_entity.id
_entity.type
_entity.pdbx_description
1 polymer ?
#
loop_
_entity_poly.entity_id
_entity_poly.type
_entity_poly.pdbx_seq_one_letter_code
_entity_poly.pdbx_strand_id
1 'polypeptide(L)' 'MLKTIRVAKSFWTKSVKTTCYIINRLLSTRIGLKTPMEMWIGKQVDYSSLHVFGCLVYMM' A
#
# COMPACT_ATOMS: atom_id res chain seq x y z
N MET A 1 17.13 -1.08 1.12
CA MET A 1 16.35 0.02 1.74
C MET A 1 15.74 -0.46 3.08
N LEU A 2 16.59 -0.77 4.06
CA LEU A 2 16.21 -1.15 5.44
C LEU A 2 17.36 -0.81 6.42
N LYS A 3 18.15 0.22 6.12
CA LYS A 3 19.15 0.72 7.06
C LYS A 3 18.47 1.84 7.84
N THR A 4 18.12 1.53 9.08
CA THR A 4 17.68 2.49 10.11
C THR A 4 16.18 2.82 10.14
N ILE A 5 15.33 1.88 10.59
CA ILE A 5 14.08 2.25 11.26
C ILE A 5 13.96 1.42 12.54
N ARG A 6 14.15 2.05 13.70
CA ARG A 6 13.83 1.46 15.01
C ARG A 6 12.30 1.46 15.20
N VAL A 7 11.59 0.67 14.42
CA VAL A 7 10.19 0.36 14.70
C VAL A 7 10.17 -0.63 15.87
N ALA A 8 9.43 -0.33 16.95
CA ALA A 8 9.32 -1.27 18.06
C ALA A 8 8.76 -2.61 17.58
N LYS A 9 9.29 -3.74 18.10
CA LYS A 9 8.94 -5.11 17.69
C LYS A 9 7.42 -5.36 17.62
N SER A 10 6.66 -4.73 18.52
CA SER A 10 5.19 -4.78 18.56
C SER A 10 4.51 -4.32 17.27
N PHE A 11 5.08 -3.33 16.56
CA PHE A 11 4.48 -2.79 15.34
C PHE A 11 4.90 -3.53 14.07
N TRP A 12 5.96 -4.35 14.10
CA TRP A 12 6.48 -5.03 12.91
C TRP A 12 5.43 -5.85 12.19
N THR A 13 4.64 -6.64 12.93
CA THR A 13 3.57 -7.46 12.34
C THR A 13 2.52 -6.58 11.65
N LYS A 14 2.18 -5.42 12.23
CA LYS A 14 1.25 -4.47 11.63
C LYS A 14 1.87 -3.83 10.39
N SER A 15 3.11 -3.37 10.48
CA SER A 15 3.84 -2.74 9.37
C SER A 15 3.98 -3.68 8.18
N VAL A 16 4.44 -4.93 8.39
CA VAL A 16 4.59 -5.91 7.31
C VAL A 16 3.24 -6.23 6.67
N LYS A 17 2.19 -6.44 7.48
CA LYS A 17 0.82 -6.65 6.95
C LYS A 17 0.36 -5.46 6.11
N THR A 18 0.55 -4.24 6.59
CA THR A 18 0.19 -3.02 5.86
C THR A 18 1.00 -2.87 4.57
N THR A 19 2.31 -3.13 4.59
CA THR A 19 3.17 -3.07 3.40
C THR A 19 2.72 -4.08 2.35
N CYS A 20 2.50 -5.35 2.72
CA CYS A 20 2.02 -6.37 1.79
C CYS A 20 0.63 -6.02 1.24
N TYR A 21 -0.27 -5.52 2.09
CA TYR A 21 -1.60 -5.09 1.68
C TYR A 21 -1.54 -3.97 0.63
N ILE A 22 -0.67 -2.98 0.81
CA ILE A 22 -0.48 -1.88 -0.15
C ILE A 22 0.14 -2.39 -1.44
N ILE A 23 1.25 -3.15 -1.38
CA ILE A 23 1.96 -3.64 -2.57
C ILE A 23 1.04 -4.46 -3.48
N ASN A 24 0.20 -5.31 -2.90
CA ASN A 24 -0.73 -6.14 -3.67
C ASN A 24 -1.85 -5.35 -4.36
N ARG A 25 -2.10 -4.11 -3.91
CA ARG A 25 -3.17 -3.23 -4.39
C ARG A 25 -2.66 -2.01 -5.14
N LEU A 26 -1.35 -1.85 -5.26
CA LEU A 26 -0.76 -0.83 -6.10
C LEU A 26 -0.81 -1.26 -7.57
N LEU A 27 -1.10 -0.30 -8.43
CA LEU A 27 -0.99 -0.49 -9.87
C LEU A 27 0.48 -0.70 -10.20
N SER A 28 0.77 -1.76 -10.94
CA SER A 28 2.12 -2.04 -11.39
C SER A 28 2.22 -1.83 -12.89
N THR A 29 3.11 -0.93 -13.29
CA THR A 29 3.36 -0.58 -14.70
C THR A 29 3.79 -1.79 -15.51
N ARG A 30 4.49 -2.75 -14.89
CA ARG A 30 4.94 -3.99 -15.52
C ARG A 30 3.81 -4.93 -15.93
N ILE A 31 2.63 -4.79 -15.31
CA ILE A 31 1.47 -5.64 -15.58
C ILE A 31 0.31 -4.87 -16.23
N GLY A 32 0.66 -3.81 -16.97
CA GLY A 32 -0.32 -3.02 -17.71
C GLY A 32 -1.24 -2.20 -16.81
N LEU A 33 -0.71 -1.64 -15.72
CA LEU A 33 -1.46 -0.88 -14.72
C LEU A 33 -2.58 -1.69 -14.05
N LYS A 34 -2.44 -3.01 -13.98
CA LYS A 34 -3.27 -3.85 -13.10
C LYS A 34 -2.64 -3.92 -11.72
N THR A 35 -3.43 -4.28 -10.71
CA THR A 35 -2.86 -4.66 -9.41
C THR A 35 -2.45 -6.13 -9.39
N PRO A 36 -1.41 -6.50 -8.63
CA PRO A 36 -1.07 -7.91 -8.43
C PRO A 36 -2.26 -8.74 -7.90
N MET A 37 -3.08 -8.15 -7.02
CA MET A 37 -4.25 -8.82 -6.46
C MET A 37 -5.35 -9.06 -7.48
N GLU A 38 -5.60 -8.13 -8.40
CA GLU A 38 -6.50 -8.34 -9.55
C GLU A 38 -6.01 -9.46 -10.46
N MET A 39 -4.70 -9.52 -10.71
CA MET A 39 -4.14 -10.57 -11.56
C MET A 39 -4.32 -11.96 -10.92
N TRP A 40 -4.18 -12.05 -9.60
CA TRP A 40 -4.33 -13.32 -8.88
C TRP A 40 -5.79 -13.76 -8.78
N ILE A 41 -6.69 -12.85 -8.40
CA ILE A 41 -8.07 -13.19 -8.02
C ILE A 41 -9.03 -13.05 -9.22
N GLY A 42 -8.64 -12.31 -10.27
CA GLY A 42 -9.48 -12.02 -11.43
C GLY A 42 -10.60 -11.02 -11.15
N LYS A 43 -10.61 -10.37 -9.98
CA LYS A 43 -11.60 -9.37 -9.57
C LYS A 43 -10.92 -8.05 -9.24
N GLN A 44 -11.60 -6.94 -9.55
CA GLN A 44 -11.16 -5.60 -9.19
C GLN A 44 -10.95 -5.44 -7.69
N VAL A 45 -9.88 -4.74 -7.31
CA VAL A 45 -9.57 -4.46 -5.90
C VAL A 45 -10.53 -3.40 -5.33
N ASP A 46 -11.11 -3.68 -4.17
CA ASP A 46 -11.89 -2.68 -3.40
C ASP A 46 -10.97 -1.72 -2.63
N TYR A 47 -11.05 -0.42 -2.88
CA TYR A 47 -10.23 0.58 -2.20
C TYR A 47 -10.93 1.24 -0.99
N SER A 48 -12.14 0.81 -0.63
CA SER A 48 -12.95 1.47 0.42
C SER A 48 -12.28 1.50 1.81
N SER A 49 -11.34 0.59 2.06
CA SER A 49 -10.58 0.52 3.32
C SER A 49 -9.29 1.34 3.32
N LEU A 50 -8.88 1.91 2.18
CA LEU A 50 -7.69 2.76 2.08
C LEU A 50 -8.06 4.21 2.41
N HIS A 51 -7.41 4.74 3.45
CA HIS A 51 -7.59 6.13 3.84
C HIS A 51 -6.59 7.01 3.06
N VAL A 52 -7.10 8.05 2.38
CA VAL A 52 -6.24 9.04 1.72
C VAL A 52 -5.68 9.98 2.78
N PHE A 53 -4.37 9.94 3.00
CA PHE A 53 -3.69 10.92 3.83
C PHE A 53 -3.43 12.18 3.01
N GLY A 54 -4.22 13.24 3.25
CA GLY A 54 -4.01 14.56 2.69
C GLY A 54 -3.41 15.51 3.73
N CYS A 55 -2.56 16.43 3.29
CA CYS A 55 -2.22 17.64 4.06
C CYS A 55 -2.97 18.83 3.42
N LEU A 56 -3.52 19.72 4.24
CA LEU A 56 -4.11 20.96 3.73
C LEU A 56 -2.99 21.83 3.16
N VAL A 57 -3.02 22.06 1.85
CA VAL A 57 -2.13 23.01 1.17
C VAL A 57 -2.89 24.31 0.98
N TYR A 58 -2.52 25.35 1.71
CA TYR A 58 -2.93 26.71 1.38
C TYR A 58 -2.02 27.22 0.26
N MET A 59 -2.58 27.51 -0.91
CA MET A 59 -1.91 28.39 -1.88
C MET A 59 -2.19 29.84 -1.45
N MET A 60 -1.13 30.63 -1.31
CA MET A 60 -1.20 32.08 -1.15
C MET A 60 -1.11 32.76 -2.51
#